data_AF-Q317B4-F1
#
_entry.id   AF-Q317B4-F1
#
_cell.length_a   1.000
_cell.length_b   1.000
_cell.length_c   1.000
_cell.angle_alpha   90.00
_cell.angle_beta   90.00
_cell.angle_gamma   90.00
#
_symmetry.space_group_name_H-M   'P 1'
#
loop_
_entity.id
_entity.type
_entity.pdbx_description
1 polymer ?
#
loop_
_entity_poly.entity_id
_entity_poly.type
_entity_poly.pdbx_seq_one_letter_code
_entity_poly.pdbx_strand_id
1 'polypeptide(L)'
;MPPLPPPRFSRRLYVHVAPADVGMFRFLLEAQDNLGYMSVINKFDGVLQVVFSPHQGREMRDFLQGMQQTIAFTISEPPACGPIAAHPAPQDAQADPRTR
;
A
#
# COMPACT_ATOMS: atom_id res chain seq x y z
N MET A 1 -23.23 21.63 -1.82
CA MET A 1 -22.13 21.57 -2.81
C MET A 1 -22.48 20.53 -3.85
N PRO A 2 -22.15 20.73 -5.15
CA PRO A 2 -22.28 19.68 -6.14
C PRO A 2 -21.38 18.48 -5.78
N PRO A 3 -21.74 17.24 -6.16
CA PRO A 3 -20.92 16.06 -5.90
C PRO A 3 -19.58 16.15 -6.63
N LEU A 4 -18.52 15.65 -6.01
CA LEU A 4 -17.21 15.58 -6.64
C LEU A 4 -17.26 14.66 -7.87
N PRO A 5 -16.53 14.98 -8.95
CA PRO A 5 -16.39 14.06 -10.08
C PRO A 5 -15.80 12.73 -9.60
N PRO A 6 -16.13 11.58 -10.22
CA PRO A 6 -15.59 10.30 -9.80
C PRO A 6 -14.06 10.27 -9.95
N PRO A 7 -13.32 9.66 -8.99
CA PRO A 7 -11.88 9.58 -9.08
C PRO A 7 -11.46 8.64 -10.22
N ARG A 8 -10.39 9.01 -10.93
CA ARG A 8 -9.85 8.21 -12.05
C ARG A 8 -8.90 7.10 -11.62
N PHE A 9 -8.50 7.09 -10.35
CA PHE A 9 -7.54 6.16 -9.77
C PHE A 9 -7.84 5.97 -8.29
N SER A 10 -7.40 4.85 -7.73
CA SER A 10 -7.42 4.60 -6.28
C SER A 10 -6.10 5.05 -5.66
N ARG A 11 -6.12 5.34 -4.35
CA ARG A 11 -4.90 5.46 -3.54
C ARG A 11 -4.68 4.18 -2.74
N ARG A 12 -3.43 3.96 -2.34
CA ARG A 12 -3.04 2.84 -1.49
C ARG A 12 -2.13 3.30 -0.38
N LEU A 13 -2.19 2.60 0.75
CA LEU A 13 -1.25 2.67 1.87
C LEU A 13 -0.83 1.25 2.22
N TYR A 14 0.38 1.10 2.74
CA TYR A 14 0.83 -0.16 3.32
C TYR A 14 0.74 -0.09 4.83
N VAL A 15 0.32 -1.19 5.43
CA VAL A 15 0.24 -1.33 6.88
C VAL A 15 1.08 -2.52 7.29
N HIS A 16 1.90 -2.32 8.32
CA HIS A 16 2.63 -3.40 8.98
C HIS A 16 2.02 -3.61 10.36
N VAL A 17 1.41 -4.78 10.55
CA VAL A 17 0.67 -5.16 11.75
C VAL A 17 1.17 -6.53 12.24
N ALA A 18 0.98 -6.88 13.50
CA ALA A 18 1.30 -8.23 13.94
C ALA A 18 0.46 -9.26 13.15
N PRO A 19 1.03 -10.40 12.69
CA PRO A 19 0.27 -11.42 11.95
C PRO A 19 -0.99 -11.90 12.67
N ALA A 20 -0.97 -11.96 14.00
CA ALA A 20 -2.12 -12.33 14.83
C ALA A 20 -3.29 -11.32 14.75
N ASP A 21 -2.99 -10.06 14.45
CA ASP A 21 -3.96 -8.95 14.43
C ASP A 21 -4.52 -8.67 13.02
N VAL A 22 -4.07 -9.39 11.97
CA VAL A 22 -4.58 -9.22 10.59
C VAL A 22 -6.10 -9.40 10.52
N GLY A 23 -6.64 -10.38 11.25
CA GLY A 23 -8.08 -10.62 11.32
C GLY A 23 -8.83 -9.45 11.98
N MET A 24 -8.29 -8.92 13.07
CA MET A 24 -8.86 -7.77 13.77
C MET A 24 -8.82 -6.50 12.91
N PHE A 25 -7.69 -6.25 12.25
CA PHE A 25 -7.54 -5.14 11.31
C PHE A 25 -8.62 -5.19 10.22
N ARG A 26 -8.80 -6.37 9.61
CA ARG A 26 -9.81 -6.59 8.57
C ARG A 26 -11.22 -6.35 9.11
N PHE A 27 -11.54 -6.91 10.27
CA PHE A 27 -12.84 -6.74 10.91
C PHE A 27 -13.18 -5.26 11.16
N LEU A 28 -12.24 -4.50 11.72
CA LEU A 28 -12.45 -3.08 12.00
C LEU A 28 -12.63 -2.26 10.71
N LEU A 29 -11.84 -2.55 9.67
CA LEU A 29 -11.98 -1.87 8.37
C LEU A 29 -13.33 -2.18 7.70
N GLU A 30 -13.77 -3.45 7.70
CA GLU A 30 -15.04 -3.86 7.10
C GLU A 30 -16.25 -3.28 7.86
N ALA A 31 -16.11 -2.97 9.14
CA ALA A 31 -17.14 -2.30 9.92
C ALA A 31 -17.35 -0.82 9.51
N GLN A 32 -16.45 -0.23 8.72
CA GLN A 32 -16.49 1.19 8.38
C GLN A 32 -16.96 1.47 6.95
N ASP A 33 -18.29 1.53 6.78
CA ASP A 33 -19.08 2.02 5.62
C ASP A 33 -18.33 2.18 4.29
N ASN A 34 -17.71 1.10 3.78
CA ASN A 34 -16.96 1.04 2.53
C ASN A 34 -15.84 2.09 2.36
N LEU A 35 -15.18 2.50 3.45
CA LEU A 35 -14.07 3.47 3.42
C LEU A 35 -12.87 2.99 2.58
N GLY A 36 -12.70 1.67 2.46
CA GLY A 36 -11.69 1.04 1.63
C GLY A 36 -11.73 -0.48 1.80
N TYR A 37 -10.83 -1.16 1.10
CA TYR A 37 -10.61 -2.59 1.27
C TYR A 37 -9.13 -2.86 1.51
N MET A 38 -8.83 -4.04 2.06
CA MET A 38 -7.45 -4.49 2.26
C MET A 38 -7.16 -5.81 1.55
N SER A 39 -5.90 -6.00 1.18
CA SER A 39 -5.34 -7.30 0.79
C SER A 39 -4.10 -7.61 1.63
N VAL A 40 -3.87 -8.88 1.94
CA VAL A 40 -2.63 -9.32 2.60
C VAL A 40 -1.55 -9.45 1.53
N ILE A 41 -0.45 -8.73 1.69
CA ILE A 41 0.72 -8.78 0.79
C ILE A 41 1.72 -9.82 1.28
N ASN A 42 1.97 -9.86 2.59
CA ASN A 42 2.80 -10.86 3.23
C ASN A 42 2.21 -11.24 4.58
N LYS A 43 1.74 -12.48 4.71
CA LYS A 43 1.08 -12.96 5.94
C LYS A 43 2.05 -13.25 7.08
N PHE A 44 3.31 -13.56 6.78
CA PHE A 44 4.31 -13.90 7.80
C PHE A 44 4.86 -12.64 8.46
N ASP A 45 5.02 -11.57 7.68
CA ASP A 45 5.46 -10.26 8.16
C ASP A 45 4.29 -9.31 8.47
N GLY A 46 3.04 -9.77 8.30
CA GLY A 46 1.85 -8.97 8.59
C GLY A 46 1.74 -7.68 7.77
N VAL A 47 2.14 -7.75 6.49
CA VAL A 47 2.06 -6.62 5.56
C VAL A 47 0.72 -6.65 4.83
N LEU A 48 -0.03 -5.55 4.95
CA LEU A 48 -1.32 -5.33 4.30
C LEU A 48 -1.23 -4.16 3.32
N GLN A 49 -1.98 -4.23 2.23
CA GLN A 49 -2.24 -3.10 1.35
C GLN A 49 -3.68 -2.64 1.56
N VAL A 50 -3.86 -1.38 1.94
CA VAL A 50 -5.17 -0.74 2.06
C VAL A 50 -5.40 0.11 0.82
N VAL A 51 -6.54 -0.07 0.15
CA VAL A 51 -6.93 0.66 -1.06
C VAL A 51 -8.21 1.45 -0.79
N PHE A 52 -8.24 2.71 -1.19
CA PHE A 52 -9.34 3.64 -0.92
C PHE A 52 -9.49 4.71 -2.01
N SER A 53 -10.64 5.39 -2.01
CA SER A 53 -10.89 6.53 -2.90
C SER A 53 -9.99 7.71 -2.55
N PRO A 54 -9.35 8.40 -3.49
CA PRO A 54 -8.57 9.60 -3.22
C PRO A 54 -9.35 10.69 -2.48
N HIS A 55 -10.66 10.79 -2.71
CA HIS A 55 -11.52 11.75 -2.02
C HIS A 55 -11.68 11.44 -0.52
N GLN A 56 -11.55 10.17 -0.13
CA GLN A 56 -11.66 9.71 1.26
C GLN A 56 -10.30 9.68 1.97
N GLY A 57 -9.27 10.30 1.40
CA GLY A 57 -7.91 10.18 1.92
C GLY A 57 -7.70 10.74 3.33
N ARG A 58 -8.49 11.75 3.72
CA ARG A 58 -8.50 12.25 5.10
C ARG A 58 -9.20 11.27 6.04
N GLU A 59 -10.42 10.87 5.69
CA GLU A 59 -11.23 9.94 6.48
C GLU A 59 -10.52 8.61 6.71
N MET A 60 -9.83 8.06 5.69
CA MET A 60 -9.00 6.86 5.83
C MET A 60 -7.87 7.04 6.84
N ARG A 61 -7.16 8.19 6.81
CA ARG A 61 -6.07 8.45 7.75
C ARG A 61 -6.57 8.64 9.18
N ASP A 62 -7.65 9.40 9.34
CA ASP A 62 -8.29 9.62 10.65
C ASP A 62 -8.79 8.29 11.23
N PHE A 63 -9.40 7.44 10.39
CA PHE A 63 -9.85 6.11 10.78
C PHE A 63 -8.69 5.20 11.21
N LEU A 64 -7.62 5.12 10.41
CA LEU A 64 -6.44 4.32 10.77
C LEU A 64 -5.78 4.82 12.06
N GLN A 65 -5.69 6.14 12.25
CA GLN A 65 -5.18 6.71 13.50
C GLN A 65 -6.06 6.35 14.70
N GLY A 66 -7.38 6.33 14.54
CA GLY A 66 -8.31 5.82 15.57
C GLY A 66 -8.10 4.33 15.84
N MET A 67 -7.95 3.53 14.79
CA MET A 67 -7.73 2.08 14.90
C MET A 67 -6.44 1.73 15.64
N GLN A 68 -5.39 2.57 15.55
CA GLN A 68 -4.13 2.40 16.28
C GLN A 68 -4.31 2.41 17.82
N GLN A 69 -5.45 2.89 18.32
CA GLN A 69 -5.79 2.83 19.74
C GLN A 69 -6.28 1.44 20.18
N THR A 70 -6.69 0.59 19.22
CA THR A 70 -7.20 -0.76 19.45
C THR A 70 -6.16 -1.83 19.14
N ILE A 71 -5.41 -1.67 18.03
CA ILE A 71 -4.36 -2.61 17.60
C ILE A 71 -3.10 -1.85 17.16
N ALA A 72 -1.93 -2.42 17.45
CA ALA A 72 -0.66 -1.78 17.11
C ALA A 72 -0.26 -2.06 15.65
N PHE A 73 -0.05 -0.99 14.87
CA PHE A 73 0.48 -1.08 13.51
C PHE A 73 1.15 0.22 13.05
N THR A 74 1.95 0.15 11.99
CA THR A 74 2.56 1.31 11.33
C THR A 74 2.08 1.44 9.90
N ILE A 75 2.03 2.67 9.38
CA ILE A 75 1.59 2.99 8.02
C ILE A 75 2.80 3.47 7.21
N SER A 76 2.93 3.00 5.97
CA SER A 76 3.87 3.55 4.99
C SER A 76 3.17 3.94 3.68
N GLU A 77 3.63 5.06 3.11
CA GLU A 77 3.17 5.50 1.80
C GLU A 77 3.79 4.60 0.71
N PRO A 78 3.08 4.35 -0.40
CA PRO A 78 3.70 3.72 -1.56
C PRO A 78 4.88 4.58 -2.03
N PRO A 79 5.91 3.97 -2.64
CA PRO A 79 6.98 4.74 -3.26
C PRO A 79 6.35 5.77 -4.19
N ALA A 80 6.84 7.01 -4.13
CA ALA A 80 6.41 8.05 -5.04
C ALA A 80 6.49 7.49 -6.46
N CYS A 81 5.46 7.74 -7.27
CA CYS A 81 5.53 7.45 -8.69
C CYS A 81 6.54 8.42 -9.31
N GLY A 82 7.83 8.13 -9.12
CA GLY A 82 8.92 8.72 -9.89
C GLY A 82 9.05 7.96 -11.21
N PRO A 83 9.78 8.52 -12.19
CA PRO A 83 10.15 7.72 -13.35
C PRO A 83 10.85 6.46 -12.85
N ILE A 84 10.37 5.29 -13.29
CA ILE A 84 11.14 4.05 -13.15
C ILE A 84 12.47 4.36 -13.84
N ALA A 85 13.56 4.49 -13.08
CA ALA A 85 14.89 4.55 -13.68
C ALA A 85 14.98 3.31 -14.58
N ALA A 86 15.12 3.53 -15.88
CA ALA A 86 15.17 2.45 -16.86
C ALA A 86 16.12 1.38 -16.32
N HIS A 87 15.69 0.12 -16.33
CA HIS A 87 16.58 -1.00 -16.05
C HIS A 87 17.88 -0.75 -16.82
N PRO A 88 19.05 -0.71 -16.18
CA PRO A 88 20.29 -0.62 -16.94
C PRO A 88 20.28 -1.81 -17.90
N ALA A 89 20.45 -1.51 -19.19
CA ALA A 89 20.56 -2.52 -20.23
C ALA A 89 21.55 -3.61 -19.76
N PRO A 90 21.27 -4.90 -20.00
CA PRO A 90 22.23 -5.95 -19.70
C PRO A 90 23.57 -5.54 -20.33
N GLN A 91 24.61 -5.42 -19.51
CA GLN A 91 25.94 -5.09 -20.00
C GLN A 91 26.34 -6.21 -20.93
N ASP A 92 26.46 -5.88 -22.22
CA ASP A 92 26.90 -6.79 -23.26
C ASP A 92 28.12 -7.56 -22.79
N ALA A 93 28.05 -8.87 -22.98
CA ALA A 93 29.12 -9.81 -22.74
C ALA A 93 30.46 -9.20 -23.18
N GLN A 94 31.35 -8.97 -22.22
CA GLN A 94 32.74 -8.68 -22.48
C GLN A 94 33.29 -9.86 -23.31
N ALA A 95 33.42 -9.65 -24.62
CA ALA A 95 34.08 -10.59 -25.50
C ALA A 95 35.53 -10.76 -25.02
N ASP A 96 35.86 -11.97 -24.58
CA ASP A 96 37.22 -12.40 -24.22
C ASP A 96 38.13 -12.30 -25.45
N PRO A 97 39.12 -11.37 -25.49
CA PRO A 97 40.07 -11.32 -26.58
C PRO A 97 41.24 -12.25 -26.24
N ARG A 98 41.02 -13.56 -26.37
CA ARG A 98 42.11 -14.55 -26.41
C ARG A 98 42.27 -15.09 -27.82
N THR A 99 42.89 -14.26 -28.65
CA THR A 99 43.71 -14.72 -29.76
C THR A 99 45.17 -14.62 -29.33
N ARG A 100 45.76 -15.74 -28.94
CA ARG A 100 47.10 -16.13 -29.38
C ARG A 100 47.33 -17.63 -29.21
#